data_AF-W4G5D6-F1
#
_entry.id   AF-W4G5D6-F1
#
_cell.length_a   1.000
_cell.length_b   1.000
_cell.length_c   1.000
_cell.angle_alpha   90.00
_cell.angle_beta   90.00
_cell.angle_gamma   90.00
#
_symmetry.space_group_name_H-M   'P 1'
#
loop_
_entity.id
_entity.type
_entity.pdbx_description
1 polymer ?
#
loop_
_entity_poly.entity_id
_entity_poly.type
_entity_poly.pdbx_seq_one_letter_code
_entity_poly.pdbx_strand_id
1 'polypeptide(L)'
;MDCGYILVAKDEFSQFKWLWESDVVNAQDVARRLLQWFSVLGVCYHWVSDQGSHFKNEVIAELKLVLGRALSPLDLIPIPVNN
;
A
#
# COMPACT_ATOMS: atom_id res chain seq x y z
N MET A 1 -17.32 16.92 12.15
CA MET A 1 -16.47 16.19 13.12
C MET A 1 -15.39 15.58 12.26
N ASP A 2 -14.28 16.30 12.20
CA ASP A 2 -13.40 16.34 11.05
C ASP A 2 -12.19 15.44 11.31
N CYS A 3 -12.46 14.17 11.58
CA CYS A 3 -11.43 13.16 11.80
C CYS A 3 -11.10 12.46 10.48
N GLY A 4 -10.56 13.21 9.53
CA GLY A 4 -10.02 12.66 8.29
C GLY A 4 -8.70 11.94 8.54
N TYR A 5 -8.41 10.95 7.70
CA TYR A 5 -7.14 10.22 7.68
C TYR A 5 -6.33 10.64 6.46
N ILE A 6 -5.01 10.55 6.57
CA ILE A 6 -4.10 10.76 5.44
C ILE A 6 -3.29 9.49 5.26
N LEU A 7 -3.46 8.84 4.12
CA LEU A 7 -2.54 7.78 3.68
C LEU A 7 -1.30 8.44 3.09
N VAL A 8 -0.13 8.03 3.57
CA VAL A 8 1.15 8.53 3.08
C VAL A 8 1.93 7.38 2.46
N ALA A 9 2.24 7.46 1.17
CA ALA A 9 3.24 6.61 0.53
C ALA A 9 4.53 7.40 0.33
N LYS A 10 5.66 6.78 0.64
CA LYS A 10 6.98 7.38 0.46
C LYS A 10 7.87 6.41 -0.31
N ASP A 11 8.52 6.91 -1.35
CA ASP A 11 9.66 6.23 -1.95
C ASP A 11 10.93 6.57 -1.17
N GLU A 12 11.66 5.54 -0.74
CA GLU A 12 12.86 5.73 0.06
C GLU A 12 14.07 6.15 -0.78
N PHE A 13 14.13 5.77 -2.06
CA PHE A 13 15.24 6.15 -2.92
C PHE A 13 15.20 7.63 -3.29
N SER A 14 14.08 8.09 -3.85
CA SER A 14 13.90 9.48 -4.30
C SER A 14 13.44 10.45 -3.21
N GLN A 15 13.04 9.93 -2.04
CA GLN A 15 12.36 10.68 -0.99
C GLN A 15 11.02 11.30 -1.42
N PHE A 16 10.47 10.89 -2.58
CA PHE A 16 9.16 11.34 -3.04
C PHE A 16 8.05 10.88 -2.09
N LYS A 17 7.07 11.76 -1.84
CA LYS A 17 5.93 11.51 -0.95
C LYS A 17 4.64 11.79 -1.69
N TRP A 18 3.69 10.87 -1.58
CA TRP A 18 2.32 11.05 -2.04
C TRP A 18 1.36 10.89 -0.87
N LEU A 19 0.49 11.88 -0.71
CA LEU A 19 -0.53 11.92 0.33
C LEU A 19 -1.92 11.80 -0.31
N TRP A 20 -2.77 10.97 0.28
CA TRP A 20 -4.20 10.89 -0.06
C TRP A 20 -5.02 11.17 1.18
N GLU A 21 -5.93 12.13 1.07
CA GLU A 21 -6.98 12.34 2.05
C GLU A 21 -8.00 11.18 1.94
N SER A 22 -8.44 10.67 3.09
CA SER A 22 -9.45 9.62 3.16
C SER A 22 -10.27 9.77 4.43
N ASP A 23 -11.58 9.65 4.30
CA ASP A 23 -12.49 9.62 5.45
C ASP A 23 -12.57 8.22 6.08
N VAL A 24 -11.92 7.21 5.49
CA VAL A 24 -12.05 5.80 5.88
C VAL A 24 -10.69 5.07 5.79
N VAL A 25 -10.30 4.38 6.87
CA VAL A 25 -9.10 3.51 6.88
C VAL A 25 -9.52 2.06 6.70
N ASN A 26 -9.62 1.60 5.46
CA ASN A 26 -9.86 0.19 5.14
C ASN A 26 -8.85 -0.32 4.10
N ALA A 27 -8.66 -1.65 4.08
CA ALA A 27 -7.67 -2.29 3.23
C ALA A 27 -7.93 -2.08 1.72
N GLN A 28 -9.21 -1.98 1.34
CA GLN A 28 -9.62 -1.81 -0.04
C GLN A 28 -9.25 -0.43 -0.59
N ASP A 29 -9.44 0.64 0.20
CA ASP A 29 -9.04 1.99 -0.17
C ASP A 29 -7.52 2.08 -0.32
N VAL A 30 -6.76 1.52 0.63
CA VAL A 30 -5.29 1.47 0.55
C VAL A 30 -4.81 0.69 -0.68
N ALA A 31 -5.41 -0.46 -0.99
CA ALA A 31 -5.09 -1.21 -2.20
C ALA A 31 -5.33 -0.37 -3.47
N ARG A 32 -6.43 0.38 -3.55
CA ARG A 32 -6.70 1.30 -4.68
C ARG A 32 -5.65 2.41 -4.79
N ARG A 33 -5.22 3.01 -3.67
CA ARG A 33 -4.17 4.05 -3.68
C ARG A 33 -2.81 3.50 -4.08
N LEU A 34 -2.47 2.30 -3.64
CA LEU A 34 -1.26 1.61 -4.08
C LEU A 34 -1.28 1.27 -5.57
N LEU A 35 -2.43 0.87 -6.13
CA LEU A 35 -2.58 0.67 -7.57
C LEU A 35 -2.43 1.99 -8.35
N GLN A 36 -2.95 3.09 -7.82
CA GLN A 36 -2.73 4.42 -8.40
C GLN A 36 -1.24 4.77 -8.42
N TRP A 37 -0.53 4.55 -7.31
CA TRP A 37 0.91 4.70 -7.25
C TRP A 37 1.60 3.84 -8.32
N PHE A 38 1.26 2.55 -8.43
CA PHE A 38 1.87 1.65 -9.41
C PHE A 38 1.64 2.08 -10.85
N SER A 39 0.50 2.69 -11.15
CA SER A 39 0.20 3.21 -12.49
C SER A 39 1.08 4.40 -12.90
N VAL A 40 1.63 5.14 -11.93
CA VAL A 40 2.40 6.37 -12.18
C VAL A 40 3.90 6.15 -11.99
N LEU A 41 4.29 5.46 -10.93
CA LEU A 41 5.68 5.31 -10.51
C LEU A 41 6.23 3.89 -10.73
N GLY A 42 5.39 2.97 -11.23
CA GLY A 42 5.73 1.57 -11.40
C GLY A 42 5.47 0.74 -10.15
N VAL A 43 5.50 -0.58 -10.32
CA VAL A 43 5.22 -1.54 -9.25
C VAL A 43 6.34 -1.53 -8.22
N CYS A 44 5.97 -1.36 -6.95
CA CYS A 44 6.90 -1.48 -5.84
C CYS A 44 6.89 -2.91 -5.30
N TYR A 45 8.00 -3.62 -5.47
CA TYR A 45 8.16 -5.01 -5.04
C TYR A 45 8.42 -5.13 -3.53
N HIS A 46 8.94 -4.07 -2.91
CA HIS A 46 9.33 -4.05 -1.50
C HIS A 46 8.79 -2.81 -0.82
N TRP A 47 7.92 -2.97 0.16
CA TRP A 47 7.35 -1.87 0.90
C TRP A 47 7.19 -2.22 2.38
N VAL A 48 7.14 -1.17 3.20
CA VAL A 48 7.02 -1.24 4.64
C VAL A 48 5.78 -0.46 5.05
N SER A 49 4.98 -1.03 5.95
CA SER A 49 3.80 -0.39 6.54
C SER A 49 4.02 -0.27 8.03
N ASP A 50 3.58 0.84 8.61
CA ASP A 50 3.79 1.17 10.02
C ASP A 50 2.74 0.53 10.97
N GLN A 51 1.51 0.24 10.52
CA GLN A 51 0.45 -0.15 11.47
C GLN A 51 -0.53 -1.25 11.00
N GLY A 52 -0.51 -2.38 11.74
CA GLY A 52 -1.52 -3.43 11.74
C GLY A 52 -1.18 -4.63 10.86
N SER A 53 -0.63 -5.70 11.43
CA SER A 53 -0.44 -6.99 10.73
C SER A 53 -1.73 -7.49 10.06
N HIS A 54 -2.88 -7.27 10.72
CA HIS A 54 -4.21 -7.58 10.16
C HIS A 54 -4.56 -6.71 8.95
N PHE A 55 -4.38 -5.40 9.06
CA PHE A 55 -4.64 -4.45 7.96
C PHE A 55 -3.75 -4.72 6.75
N LYS A 56 -2.46 -4.99 7.00
CA LYS A 56 -1.47 -5.37 5.97
C LYS A 56 -1.86 -6.66 5.23
N ASN A 57 -2.34 -7.67 5.96
CA ASN A 57 -2.76 -8.93 5.35
C ASN A 57 -3.99 -8.75 4.46
N GLU A 58 -4.95 -7.94 4.88
CA GLU A 58 -6.13 -7.59 4.07
C GLU A 58 -5.74 -6.79 2.82
N VAL A 59 -4.86 -5.79 2.96
CA VAL A 59 -4.35 -5.01 1.80
C VAL A 59 -3.63 -5.92 0.80
N ILE A 60 -2.80 -6.86 1.28
CA ILE A 60 -2.12 -7.83 0.42
C ILE A 60 -3.12 -8.76 -0.26
N ALA A 61 -4.17 -9.20 0.42
CA ALA A 61 -5.21 -10.03 -0.18
C ALA A 61 -5.95 -9.28 -1.31
N GLU A 62 -6.32 -8.03 -1.06
CA GLU A 62 -6.93 -7.14 -2.06
C GLU A 62 -5.99 -6.87 -3.23
N LEU A 63 -4.72 -6.56 -2.98
CA LEU A 63 -3.73 -6.36 -4.02
C LEU A 63 -3.49 -7.64 -4.82
N LYS A 64 -3.44 -8.82 -4.20
CA LYS A 64 -3.33 -10.11 -4.91
C LYS A 64 -4.55 -10.41 -5.76
N LEU A 65 -5.75 -10.04 -5.33
CA LEU A 65 -6.95 -10.18 -6.15
C LEU A 65 -6.85 -9.31 -7.41
N VAL A 66 -6.35 -8.08 -7.27
CA VAL A 66 -6.26 -7.14 -8.40
C VAL A 66 -5.05 -7.42 -9.30
N LEU A 67 -3.87 -7.71 -8.71
CA LEU A 67 -2.59 -7.91 -9.41
C LEU A 67 -2.32 -9.36 -9.78
N GLY A 68 -3.02 -10.35 -9.20
CA GLY A 68 -2.90 -11.78 -9.53
C GLY A 68 -3.27 -12.14 -10.97
N ARG A 69 -3.75 -11.17 -11.76
CA ARG A 69 -3.84 -11.29 -13.22
C ARG A 69 -2.54 -10.92 -13.98
N ALA A 70 -1.55 -10.34 -13.30
CA ALA A 70 -0.35 -9.77 -13.93
C ALA A 70 0.99 -10.08 -13.22
N LEU A 71 1.04 -10.50 -11.95
CA LEU A 71 2.28 -10.70 -11.18
C LEU A 71 2.25 -11.93 -10.26
N SER A 72 3.42 -12.49 -9.93
CA SER A 72 3.56 -13.63 -9.02
C SER A 72 3.33 -13.20 -7.56
N PRO A 73 2.74 -14.04 -6.70
CA PRO A 73 2.57 -13.76 -5.27
C PRO A 73 3.86 -13.45 -4.50
N LEU A 74 5.02 -13.82 -5.06
CA LEU A 74 6.37 -13.55 -4.51
C LEU A 74 6.87 -12.14 -4.85
N ASP A 75 6.22 -11.44 -5.77
CA ASP A 75 6.65 -10.12 -6.22
C ASP A 75 6.17 -9.00 -5.28
N LEU A 76 5.18 -9.28 -4.43
CA LEU A 76 4.59 -8.29 -3.51
C LEU A 76 4.90 -8.64 -2.06
N ILE A 77 6.17 -8.93 -1.76
CA ILE A 77 6.59 -9.31 -0.41
C ILE A 77 6.88 -8.04 0.39
N PRO A 78 6.08 -7.74 1.42
CA PRO A 78 6.38 -6.63 2.30
C PRO A 78 7.48 -7.04 3.28
N ILE A 79 8.44 -6.15 3.53
CA ILE A 79 9.55 -6.43 4.43
C ILE A 79 9.02 -6.50 5.88
N PRO A 80 9.37 -7.54 6.67
CA PRO A 80 9.11 -7.54 8.10
C PRO A 80 9.95 -6.45 8.76
N VAL A 81 9.31 -5.53 9.48
CA VAL A 81 10.02 -4.61 10.37
C VAL A 81 10.45 -5.44 11.58
N ASN A 82 11.73 -5.80 11.65
CA ASN A 82 12.31 -6.28 12.90
C ASN A 82 12.37 -5.09 13.86
N ASN A 83 11.68 -5.20 15.00
CA ASN A 83 12.00 -4.40 16.17
C ASN A 83 13.38 -4.81 16.72
#